data_AF-A0AA89BL38-F1
#
_entry.id   AF-A0AA89BL38-F1
#
_cell.length_a   1.000
_cell.length_b   1.000
_cell.length_c   1.000
_cell.angle_alpha   90.00
_cell.angle_beta   90.00
_cell.angle_gamma   90.00
#
_symmetry.space_group_name_H-M   'P 1'
#
loop_
_entity.id
_entity.type
_entity.pdbx_description
1 polymer ?
#
loop_
_entity_poly.entity_id
_entity_poly.type
_entity_poly.pdbx_seq_one_letter_code
_entity_poly.pdbx_strand_id
1 'polypeptide(L)'
;MSAEWQHGLFGCFDNMTICLLSFFVPCYQVGKNAEAIGESCILCGIGSFFFIPLVILRGKIREAKGIQGSFIGDCCVYYWCGYCAIAQEGMEVQGMGPGGMGIARV
;
A
#
# COMPACT_ATOMS: atom_id res chain seq x y z
N MET A 1 -21.55 5.44 1.97
CA MET A 1 -20.52 6.15 2.75
C MET A 1 -19.18 5.71 2.19
N SER A 2 -18.38 6.61 1.65
CA SER A 2 -17.03 6.28 1.18
C SER A 2 -16.16 5.90 2.37
N ALA A 3 -15.38 4.82 2.24
CA ALA A 3 -14.37 4.52 3.26
C ALA A 3 -13.24 5.55 3.17
N GLU A 4 -12.58 5.80 4.29
CA GLU A 4 -11.39 6.65 4.38
C GLU A 4 -10.20 5.79 4.83
N TRP A 5 -8.99 6.24 4.48
CA TRP A 5 -7.75 5.62 4.98
C TRP A 5 -7.79 5.59 6.52
N GLN A 6 -7.59 4.41 7.10
CA GLN A 6 -7.51 4.21 8.55
C GLN A 6 -6.23 4.78 9.13
N HIS A 7 -5.15 4.75 8.35
CA HIS A 7 -3.87 5.33 8.73
C HIS A 7 -3.61 6.62 7.94
N GLY A 8 -3.14 7.66 8.62
CA GLY A 8 -2.72 8.90 7.97
C GLY A 8 -1.46 8.70 7.12
N LEU A 9 -1.27 9.57 6.13
CA LEU A 9 -0.15 9.48 5.19
C LEU A 9 1.22 9.55 5.87
N PHE A 10 1.37 10.41 6.88
CA PHE A 10 2.58 10.51 7.72
C PHE A 10 2.49 9.70 9.02
N GLY A 11 1.51 8.80 9.15
CA GLY A 11 1.33 7.92 10.30
C GLY A 11 2.31 6.74 10.33
N CYS A 12 3.35 6.73 9.50
CA CYS A 12 4.31 5.62 9.46
C CYS A 12 5.04 5.39 10.81
N PHE A 13 5.11 6.40 11.68
CA PHE A 13 5.66 6.27 13.03
C PHE A 13 4.83 5.34 13.95
N ASP A 14 3.57 5.09 13.64
CA ASP A 14 2.72 4.18 14.41
C ASP A 14 3.17 2.72 14.28
N ASN A 15 3.83 2.36 13.17
CA ASN A 15 4.43 1.05 12.95
C ASN A 15 5.86 1.19 12.47
N MET A 16 6.79 1.36 13.41
CA MET A 16 8.21 1.55 13.12
C MET A 16 8.82 0.41 12.29
N THR A 17 8.37 -0.83 12.46
CA THR A 17 8.79 -1.96 11.62
C THR A 17 8.41 -1.76 10.15
N ILE A 18 7.17 -1.34 9.87
CA ILE A 18 6.70 -1.11 8.50
C ILE A 18 7.40 0.13 7.93
N CYS A 19 7.58 1.18 8.72
CA CYS A 19 8.32 2.37 8.30
C CYS A 19 9.76 2.03 7.89
N LEU A 20 10.47 1.22 8.68
CA LEU A 20 11.83 0.79 8.39
C LEU A 20 11.88 -0.12 7.16
N LEU A 21 10.94 -1.05 7.02
CA LEU A 21 10.87 -1.93 5.84
C LEU A 21 10.55 -1.15 4.56
N SER A 22 9.60 -0.22 4.59
CA SER A 22 9.30 0.67 3.47
C SER A 22 10.51 1.52 3.05
N PHE A 23 11.35 1.93 4.02
CA PHE A 23 12.50 2.79 3.75
C PHE A 23 13.72 2.00 3.26
N PHE A 24 14.10 0.91 3.95
CA PHE A 24 15.32 0.16 3.66
C PHE A 24 15.12 -0.93 2.60
N VAL A 25 13.91 -1.48 2.48
CA VAL A 25 13.59 -2.57 1.55
C VAL A 25 12.21 -2.36 0.91
N PRO A 26 12.00 -1.25 0.16
CA PRO A 26 10.70 -0.88 -0.39
C PRO A 26 10.10 -1.96 -1.29
N CYS A 27 10.94 -2.65 -2.08
CA CYS A 27 10.49 -3.72 -2.97
C CYS A 27 9.85 -4.90 -2.21
N TYR A 28 10.36 -5.23 -1.02
CA TYR A 28 9.79 -6.27 -0.18
C TYR A 28 8.44 -5.82 0.38
N GLN A 29 8.36 -4.59 0.89
CA GLN A 29 7.11 -4.08 1.44
C GLN A 29 6.02 -3.94 0.36
N VAL A 30 6.36 -3.42 -0.82
CA VAL A 30 5.45 -3.32 -1.98
C VAL A 30 4.98 -4.71 -2.41
N GLY A 31 5.89 -5.70 -2.46
CA GLY A 31 5.53 -7.08 -2.77
C GLY A 31 4.53 -7.66 -1.78
N LYS A 32 4.73 -7.44 -0.47
CA LYS A 32 3.77 -7.83 0.56
C LYS A 32 2.43 -7.13 0.43
N ASN A 33 2.44 -5.84 0.09
CA ASN A 33 1.22 -5.07 -0.13
C ASN A 33 0.42 -5.65 -1.31
N ALA A 34 1.10 -5.99 -2.41
CA ALA A 34 0.48 -6.61 -3.58
C ALA A 34 -0.07 -8.01 -3.28
N GLU A 35 0.69 -8.84 -2.55
CA GLU A 35 0.27 -10.19 -2.17
C GLU A 35 -1.00 -10.18 -1.32
N ALA A 36 -1.14 -9.21 -0.41
CA ALA A 36 -2.32 -9.07 0.43
C ALA A 36 -3.61 -8.77 -0.37
N ILE A 37 -3.48 -8.22 -1.58
CA ILE A 37 -4.60 -7.93 -2.50
C ILE A 37 -4.74 -9.05 -3.56
N GLY A 38 -3.88 -10.07 -3.52
CA GLY A 38 -3.91 -11.19 -4.46
C GLY A 38 -3.24 -10.92 -5.81
N GLU A 39 -2.39 -9.90 -5.92
CA GLU A 39 -1.67 -9.56 -7.15
C GLU A 39 -0.29 -10.25 -7.20
N SER A 40 0.00 -11.00 -8.28
CA SER A 40 1.23 -11.78 -8.41
C SER A 40 2.41 -10.95 -8.95
N CYS A 41 3.34 -10.62 -8.05
CA CYS A 41 4.78 -10.30 -8.10
C CYS A 41 5.60 -10.04 -9.40
N ILE A 42 5.11 -10.13 -10.64
CA ILE A 42 5.99 -10.09 -11.83
C ILE A 42 6.55 -8.68 -12.13
N LEU A 43 5.87 -7.61 -11.68
CA LEU A 43 6.39 -6.24 -11.77
C LEU A 43 7.00 -5.69 -10.46
N CYS A 44 6.85 -6.34 -9.30
CA CYS A 44 7.04 -5.65 -8.02
C CYS A 44 8.50 -5.49 -7.57
N GLY A 45 9.43 -6.36 -7.96
CA GLY A 45 10.85 -6.22 -7.56
C GLY A 45 11.59 -5.09 -8.29
N ILE A 46 11.47 -5.06 -9.62
CA ILE A 46 12.15 -4.10 -10.51
C ILE A 46 11.25 -2.88 -10.77
N GLY A 47 9.93 -3.07 -10.83
CA GLY A 47 8.95 -2.01 -11.00
C GLY A 47 8.79 -1.10 -9.78
N SER A 48 9.24 -1.52 -8.57
CA SER A 48 9.29 -0.63 -7.40
C SER A 48 10.20 0.60 -7.59
N PHE A 49 11.15 0.53 -8.53
CA PHE A 49 11.95 1.69 -8.94
C PHE A 49 11.19 2.65 -9.87
N PHE A 50 10.05 2.21 -10.40
CA PHE A 50 9.20 2.98 -11.28
C PHE A 50 7.96 3.46 -10.51
N PHE A 51 7.64 4.72 -10.72
CA PHE A 51 6.56 5.41 -10.02
C PHE A 51 5.15 4.88 -10.35
N ILE A 52 4.92 4.50 -11.62
CA ILE A 52 3.61 4.10 -12.13
C ILE A 52 3.04 2.82 -11.48
N PRO A 53 3.77 1.70 -11.36
CA PRO A 53 3.22 0.49 -10.72
C PRO A 53 2.85 0.70 -9.25
N LEU A 54 3.56 1.59 -8.54
CA LEU A 54 3.24 1.93 -7.16
C LEU A 54 1.90 2.66 -7.04
N VAL A 55 1.65 3.62 -7.94
CA VAL A 55 0.38 4.36 -8.04
C VAL A 55 -0.78 3.41 -8.39
N ILE A 56 -0.56 2.46 -9.30
CA ILE A 56 -1.57 1.45 -9.66
C ILE A 56 -1.91 0.57 -8.47
N LEU A 57 -0.90 0.09 -7.73
CA LEU A 57 -1.10 -0.73 -6.54
C LEU A 57 -1.93 0.00 -5.48
N ARG A 58 -1.62 1.26 -5.21
CA ARG A 58 -2.42 2.12 -4.32
C ARG A 58 -3.88 2.24 -4.77
N GLY A 59 -4.09 2.42 -6.07
CA GLY A 59 -5.42 2.43 -6.68
C GLY A 59 -6.19 1.15 -6.38
N LYS A 60 -5.55 -0.02 -6.52
CA LYS A 60 -6.15 -1.33 -6.21
C LYS A 60 -6.46 -1.49 -4.72
N ILE A 61 -5.60 -1.02 -3.83
CA ILE A 61 -5.87 -1.05 -2.36
C ILE A 61 -7.11 -0.22 -2.04
N ARG A 62 -7.25 0.96 -2.64
CA ARG A 62 -8.44 1.79 -2.45
C ARG A 62 -9.70 1.10 -2.96
N GLU A 63 -9.63 0.48 -4.13
CA GLU A 63 -10.75 -0.27 -4.70
C GLU A 63 -11.16 -1.43 -3.79
N ALA A 64 -10.19 -2.23 -3.32
CA ALA A 64 -10.41 -3.33 -2.39
C ALA A 64 -11.05 -2.91 -1.06
N LYS A 65 -10.80 -1.66 -0.62
CA LYS A 65 -11.35 -1.09 0.62
C LYS A 65 -12.56 -0.16 0.42
N GLY A 66 -12.96 0.13 -0.81
CA GLY A 66 -14.00 1.13 -1.10
C GLY A 66 -13.61 2.57 -0.72
N ILE A 67 -12.31 2.90 -0.74
CA ILE A 67 -11.79 4.24 -0.44
C ILE A 67 -11.87 5.12 -1.68
N GLN A 68 -12.39 6.33 -1.54
CA GLN A 68 -12.42 7.29 -2.66
C GLN A 68 -11.04 7.90 -2.92
N GLY A 69 -10.73 8.13 -4.19
CA GLY A 69 -9.57 8.91 -4.58
C GLY A 69 -9.37 8.91 -6.11
N SER A 70 -8.36 9.64 -6.56
CA SER A 70 -8.03 9.75 -7.98
C SER A 70 -6.61 9.25 -8.26
N PHE A 71 -6.36 8.85 -9.51
CA PHE A 71 -5.03 8.46 -9.98
C PHE A 71 -4.03 9.62 -9.85
N ILE A 72 -4.45 10.84 -10.22
CA ILE A 72 -3.60 12.05 -10.10
C ILE A 72 -3.28 12.35 -8.63
N GLY A 73 -4.26 12.19 -7.73
CA GLY A 73 -4.03 12.36 -6.30
C GLY A 73 -3.00 11.36 -5.74
N ASP A 74 -3.06 10.11 -6.18
CA ASP A 74 -2.06 9.09 -5.80
C ASP A 74 -0.68 9.40 -6.35
N CYS A 75 -0.58 9.92 -7.58
CA CYS A 75 0.69 10.43 -8.12
C CYS A 75 1.25 11.53 -7.21
N CYS A 76 0.46 12.55 -6.86
CA CYS A 76 0.93 13.62 -5.97
C CYS A 76 1.40 13.09 -4.61
N VAL A 77 0.71 12.09 -4.07
CA VAL A 77 1.08 11.42 -2.81
C VAL A 77 2.44 10.73 -2.93
N TYR A 78 2.65 9.92 -3.97
CA TYR A 78 3.92 9.25 -4.19
C TYR A 78 5.06 10.22 -4.53
N TYR A 79 4.76 11.33 -5.18
CA TYR A 79 5.73 12.38 -5.51
C TYR A 79 6.20 13.10 -4.25
N TRP A 80 5.30 13.36 -3.30
CA TRP A 80 5.63 14.05 -2.05
C TRP A 80 6.31 13.14 -1.03
N CYS A 81 5.75 11.95 -0.76
CA CYS A 81 6.39 10.95 0.09
C CYS A 81 5.96 9.53 -0.31
N GLY A 82 6.68 8.92 -1.25
CA GLY A 82 6.47 7.54 -1.66
C GLY A 82 6.64 6.52 -0.52
N TYR A 83 7.64 6.68 0.35
CA TYR A 83 7.86 5.76 1.47
C TYR A 83 6.71 5.76 2.47
N CYS A 84 6.18 6.95 2.77
CA CYS A 84 5.04 7.11 3.66
C CYS A 84 3.79 6.47 3.04
N ALA A 85 3.59 6.62 1.73
CA ALA A 85 2.52 5.97 0.99
C ALA A 85 2.62 4.44 1.04
N ILE A 86 3.81 3.87 0.79
CA ILE A 86 4.05 2.41 0.87
C ILE A 86 3.81 1.89 2.30
N ALA A 87 4.24 2.65 3.31
CA ALA A 87 4.01 2.29 4.71
C ALA A 87 2.52 2.35 5.08
N GLN A 88 1.81 3.39 4.66
CA GLN A 88 0.37 3.52 4.82
C GLN A 88 -0.35 2.31 4.19
N GLU A 89 -0.03 1.99 2.94
CA GLU A 89 -0.58 0.83 2.24
C GLU A 89 -0.32 -0.48 2.97
N GLY A 90 0.91 -0.66 3.47
CA GLY A 90 1.27 -1.83 4.26
C GLY A 90 0.46 -1.94 5.53
N MET A 91 0.23 -0.83 6.22
CA MET A 91 -0.61 -0.81 7.41
C MET A 91 -2.07 -1.13 7.09
N GLU A 92 -2.55 -0.65 5.96
CA GLU A 92 -3.92 -0.86 5.52
C GLU A 92 -4.18 -2.31 5.13
N VAL A 93 -3.23 -2.96 4.47
CA VAL A 93 -3.39 -4.36 4.09
C VAL A 93 -3.10 -5.33 5.25
N GLN A 94 -2.64 -4.86 6.43
CA GLN A 94 -2.47 -5.73 7.59
C GLN A 94 -3.80 -6.37 8.00
N GLY A 95 -3.87 -7.70 7.92
CA GLY A 95 -5.08 -8.46 8.23
C GLY A 95 -5.90 -8.87 7.01
N MET A 96 -5.55 -8.36 5.81
CA MET A 96 -5.95 -8.97 4.55
C MET A 96 -5.02 -10.18 4.34
N GLY A 97 -5.54 -11.41 4.39
CA GLY A 97 -4.73 -12.59 4.14
C GLY A 97 -4.17 -12.59 2.71
N PRO A 98 -3.07 -13.34 2.43
CA PRO A 98 -2.58 -13.49 1.07
C PRO A 98 -3.71 -14.05 0.20
N GLY A 99 -4.15 -13.28 -0.81
CA GLY A 99 -5.29 -13.63 -1.66
C GLY A 99 -6.62 -12.93 -1.35
N GLY A 100 -6.64 -11.82 -0.61
CA GLY A 100 -7.82 -10.95 -0.54
C GLY A 100 -9.02 -11.51 0.23
N MET A 101 -8.79 -12.44 1.18
CA MET A 101 -9.82 -12.87 2.12
C MET A 101 -9.47 -12.32 3.50
N GLY A 102 -10.20 -11.28 3.91
CA GLY A 102 -10.12 -10.70 5.24
C GLY A 102 -10.48 -11.77 6.27
N ILE A 103 -9.54 -12.06 7.17
CA ILE A 103 -9.83 -12.82 8.38
C ILE A 103 -10.65 -11.92 9.30
N ALA A 104 -11.97 -12.12 9.30
CA ALA A 104 -12.83 -11.66 10.38
C ALA A 104 -12.29 -12.28 11.68
N ARG A 105 -11.73 -11.43 12.55
CA ARG A 105 -11.33 -11.84 13.90
C ARG A 105 -12.62 -12.08 14.69
N VAL A 106 -12.86 -13.35 15.05
CA VAL A 106 -13.86 -13.79 16.05
C VAL A 106 -13.41 -13.37 17.44
#